data_AF-A0AA86VW37-F1
#
_entry.id   AF-A0AA86VW37-F1
#
_cell.length_a   1.000
_cell.length_b   1.000
_cell.length_c   1.000
_cell.angle_alpha   90.00
_cell.angle_beta   90.00
_cell.angle_gamma   90.00
#
_symmetry.space_group_name_H-M   'P 1'
#
loop_
_entity.id
_entity.type
_entity.pdbx_description
1 polymer ?
#
loop_
_entity_poly.entity_id
_entity_poly.type
_entity_poly.pdbx_seq_one_letter_code
_entity_poly.pdbx_strand_id
1 'polypeptide(L)'
;MAEIEVPQYFICPISLQIMKDPVTTMTGITYDRESIEQWLFINENTTCPITRQHLPKDSDLTPNHTLLRLIQAWCTQNGVHRFPTPKSSLNKFQVLKILKDLKDPNLQLMKIMELKFLASQNERNKKCLLQAGVSNAMILFLLTCFRKGQFDKGVEEALSLLELFDVPEEKIKVLLEENDQILDNLTWVLGCEVEKYSVAVKSHAVMLLNTIVQKASSKVMERLKPQMFETIVKILRCGTTQQGMKTALHVMVKACHWGRNRVLMVESGAVFELIEIELLGTREKSTTELTMEILFHLCSCADGRAQFVNHKGAIALLTERIFTVSKAVDGRIVLILSLVLSTFSATRAVVEEMAELGTVSKLCRLVHHSDDHGTYLKDKAREILGSHANVWKYSPCISDHVIRTFTRS
;
A
#
# COMPACT_ATOMS: atom_id res chain seq x y z
N MET A 1 50.17 -8.96 -26.74
CA MET A 1 48.82 -9.26 -27.27
C MET A 1 48.39 -8.02 -28.01
N ALA A 2 48.03 -8.12 -29.30
CA ALA A 2 47.53 -6.97 -30.06
C ALA A 2 46.23 -6.50 -29.40
N GLU A 3 46.10 -5.19 -29.14
CA GLU A 3 44.84 -4.61 -28.71
C GLU A 3 43.80 -4.85 -29.82
N ILE A 4 42.72 -5.55 -29.49
CA ILE A 4 41.63 -5.79 -30.41
C ILE A 4 40.89 -4.46 -30.58
N GLU A 5 41.11 -3.78 -31.70
CA GLU A 5 40.45 -2.52 -32.02
C GLU A 5 38.98 -2.78 -32.40
N VAL A 6 38.06 -2.24 -31.58
CA VAL A 6 36.62 -2.37 -31.81
C VAL A 6 36.20 -1.41 -32.92
N PRO A 7 35.55 -1.88 -34.00
CA PRO A 7 35.03 -0.99 -35.03
C PRO A 7 34.05 0.05 -34.46
N GLN A 8 34.26 1.33 -34.79
CA GLN A 8 33.48 2.45 -34.22
C GLN A 8 31.97 2.33 -34.45
N TYR A 9 31.53 1.72 -35.55
CA TYR A 9 30.12 1.51 -35.87
C TYR A 9 29.43 0.44 -34.98
N PHE A 10 30.18 -0.28 -34.15
CA PHE A 10 29.64 -1.16 -33.11
C PHE A 10 29.46 -0.45 -31.77
N ILE A 11 29.99 0.77 -31.62
CA ILE A 11 30.03 1.49 -30.35
C ILE A 11 28.79 2.38 -30.23
N CYS A 12 28.10 2.29 -29.10
CA CYS A 12 26.98 3.15 -28.78
C CYS A 12 27.46 4.61 -28.61
N PRO A 13 26.85 5.60 -29.28
CA PRO A 13 27.25 6.99 -29.14
C PRO A 13 26.99 7.61 -27.75
N ILE A 14 26.17 6.97 -26.91
CA ILE A 14 25.85 7.44 -25.55
C ILE A 14 26.80 6.80 -24.53
N SER A 15 26.84 5.47 -24.47
CA SER A 15 27.61 4.74 -23.46
C SER A 15 29.08 4.54 -23.83
N LEU A 16 29.45 4.76 -25.11
CA LEU A 16 30.78 4.50 -25.65
C LEU A 16 31.24 3.03 -25.48
N GLN A 17 30.29 2.11 -25.32
CA GLN A 17 30.51 0.67 -25.23
C GLN A 17 29.94 -0.05 -26.46
N ILE A 18 30.36 -1.29 -26.71
CA ILE A 18 29.79 -2.15 -27.76
C ILE A 18 28.28 -2.30 -27.52
N MET A 19 27.46 -2.05 -28.55
CA MET A 19 26.02 -2.22 -28.47
C MET A 19 25.66 -3.70 -28.26
N LYS A 20 24.88 -3.97 -27.23
CA LYS A 20 24.33 -5.30 -26.91
C LYS A 20 22.99 -5.51 -27.60
N ASP A 21 22.19 -4.45 -27.69
CA ASP A 21 20.90 -4.43 -28.38
C ASP A 21 20.81 -3.20 -29.29
N PRO A 22 21.35 -3.25 -30.52
CA PRO A 22 21.40 -2.09 -31.40
C PRO A 22 20.00 -1.73 -31.93
N VAL A 23 19.61 -0.47 -31.73
CA VAL A 23 18.32 0.08 -32.13
C VAL A 23 18.48 1.38 -32.88
N THR A 24 17.77 1.50 -34.00
CA THR A 24 17.79 2.67 -34.85
C THR A 24 16.61 3.57 -34.54
N THR A 25 16.92 4.83 -34.26
CA THR A 25 15.94 5.91 -34.06
C THR A 25 15.41 6.41 -35.40
N MET A 26 14.31 7.17 -35.41
CA MET A 26 13.78 7.78 -36.66
C MET A 26 14.76 8.75 -37.33
N THR A 27 15.75 9.26 -36.59
CA THR A 27 16.82 10.10 -37.14
C THR A 27 17.93 9.28 -37.82
N GLY A 28 17.78 7.96 -37.93
CA GLY A 28 18.73 7.05 -38.59
C GLY A 28 19.95 6.67 -37.75
N ILE A 29 20.10 7.20 -36.53
CA ILE A 29 21.24 6.87 -35.65
C ILE A 29 20.91 5.63 -34.83
N THR A 30 21.89 4.74 -34.73
CA THR A 30 21.78 3.50 -33.96
C THR A 30 22.48 3.63 -32.61
N TYR A 31 21.78 3.20 -31.55
CA TYR A 31 22.24 3.23 -30.17
C TYR A 31 22.13 1.84 -29.56
N ASP A 32 22.80 1.62 -28.44
CA ASP A 32 22.40 0.53 -27.56
C ASP A 32 21.05 0.89 -26.92
N ARG A 33 20.11 -0.07 -26.92
CA ARG A 33 18.74 0.15 -26.45
C ARG A 33 18.69 0.72 -25.04
N GLU A 34 19.42 0.14 -24.10
CA GLU A 34 19.39 0.59 -22.71
C GLU A 34 19.82 2.05 -22.60
N SER A 35 20.85 2.43 -23.35
CA SER A 35 21.40 3.78 -23.32
C SER A 35 20.42 4.83 -23.88
N ILE A 36 19.75 4.55 -25.00
CA ILE A 36 18.77 5.48 -25.58
C ILE A 36 17.46 5.51 -24.80
N GLU A 37 17.05 4.39 -24.21
CA GLU A 37 15.86 4.34 -23.34
C GLU A 37 16.09 5.12 -22.04
N GLN A 38 17.27 5.02 -21.41
CA GLN A 38 17.62 5.86 -20.26
C GLN A 38 17.59 7.36 -20.63
N TRP A 39 18.15 7.72 -21.78
CA TRP A 39 18.15 9.11 -22.27
C TRP A 39 16.73 9.68 -22.44
N LEU A 40 15.82 8.92 -23.07
CA LEU A 40 14.46 9.40 -23.38
C LEU A 40 13.51 9.32 -22.18
N PHE A 41 13.62 8.26 -21.36
CA PHE A 41 12.61 7.95 -20.35
C PHE A 41 13.03 8.30 -18.92
N ILE A 42 14.31 8.22 -18.58
CA ILE A 42 14.78 8.55 -17.23
C ILE A 42 15.17 10.03 -17.14
N ASN A 43 15.90 10.52 -18.15
CA ASN A 43 16.36 11.91 -18.18
C ASN A 43 15.34 12.87 -18.82
N GLU A 44 14.17 12.36 -19.20
CA GLU A 44 13.06 13.08 -19.84
C GLU A 44 13.41 13.90 -21.09
N ASN A 45 14.52 13.58 -21.76
CA ASN A 45 14.92 14.27 -22.98
C ASN A 45 14.00 13.93 -24.17
N THR A 46 13.82 14.90 -25.07
CA THR A 46 12.97 14.77 -26.27
C THR A 46 13.75 14.94 -27.57
N THR A 47 15.08 14.84 -27.52
CA THR A 47 15.96 15.07 -28.67
C THR A 47 16.95 13.92 -28.84
N CYS A 48 17.36 13.69 -30.08
CA CYS A 48 18.42 12.75 -30.42
C CYS A 48 19.78 13.26 -29.88
N PRO A 49 20.55 12.43 -29.14
CA PRO A 49 21.84 12.84 -28.59
C PRO A 49 22.84 13.37 -29.62
N ILE A 50 22.76 12.85 -30.86
CA ILE A 50 23.70 13.19 -31.93
C ILE A 50 23.11 14.25 -32.86
N THR A 51 21.94 13.99 -33.45
CA THR A 51 21.38 14.90 -34.48
C THR A 51 20.67 16.10 -33.89
N ARG A 52 20.39 16.10 -32.57
CA ARG A 52 19.59 17.10 -31.86
C ARG A 52 18.17 17.29 -32.41
N GLN A 53 17.73 16.42 -33.32
CA GLN A 53 16.37 16.41 -33.85
C GLN A 53 15.39 15.85 -32.81
N HIS A 54 14.14 16.28 -32.88
CA HIS A 54 13.09 15.83 -31.96
C HIS A 54 12.82 14.33 -32.11
N LEU A 55 12.85 13.61 -31.00
CA LEU A 55 12.45 12.20 -30.89
C LEU A 55 11.20 12.13 -30.00
N PRO A 56 10.02 11.85 -30.59
CA PRO A 56 8.82 11.61 -29.80
C PRO A 56 9.06 10.52 -28.75
N LYS A 57 8.54 10.70 -27.53
CA LYS A 57 8.65 9.69 -26.46
C LYS A 57 8.03 8.33 -26.86
N ASP A 58 7.06 8.36 -27.77
CA ASP A 58 6.40 7.18 -28.35
C ASP A 58 7.05 6.70 -29.66
N SER A 59 8.24 7.20 -30.01
CA SER A 59 8.95 6.77 -31.22
C SER A 59 9.37 5.32 -31.11
N ASP A 60 8.85 4.46 -31.98
CA ASP A 60 9.25 3.06 -32.06
C ASP A 60 10.74 2.95 -32.43
N LEU A 61 11.56 2.54 -31.45
CA LEU A 61 12.96 2.20 -31.66
C LEU A 61 13.05 0.92 -32.49
N THR A 62 13.47 1.05 -33.75
CA THR A 62 13.52 -0.05 -34.69
C THR A 62 14.72 -0.94 -34.39
N PRO A 63 14.55 -2.23 -34.04
CA PRO A 63 15.69 -3.12 -33.81
C PRO A 63 16.55 -3.27 -35.07
N ASN A 64 17.87 -3.09 -34.95
CA ASN A 64 18.81 -3.28 -36.05
C ASN A 64 19.41 -4.69 -36.01
N HIS A 65 18.64 -5.66 -36.47
CA HIS A 65 19.06 -7.07 -36.46
C HIS A 65 20.29 -7.35 -37.32
N THR A 66 20.50 -6.57 -38.39
CA THR A 66 21.70 -6.69 -39.23
C THR A 66 22.95 -6.29 -38.45
N LEU A 67 22.93 -5.14 -37.78
CA LEU A 67 24.06 -4.69 -36.96
C LEU A 67 24.32 -5.64 -35.79
N LEU A 68 23.27 -6.15 -35.15
CA LEU A 68 23.39 -7.15 -34.08
C LEU A 68 24.12 -8.41 -34.57
N ARG A 69 23.76 -8.92 -35.76
CA ARG A 69 24.43 -10.09 -36.36
C ARG A 69 25.90 -9.80 -36.65
N LEU A 70 26.23 -8.61 -37.15
CA LEU A 70 27.61 -8.20 -37.44
C LEU A 70 28.45 -8.09 -36.15
N ILE A 71 27.91 -7.47 -35.10
CA ILE A 71 28.56 -7.37 -33.79
C ILE A 71 28.84 -8.76 -33.23
N GLN A 72 27.84 -9.66 -33.26
CA GLN A 72 28.01 -11.02 -32.77
C GLN A 72 29.04 -11.83 -33.56
N ALA A 73 29.06 -11.69 -34.88
CA ALA A 73 30.06 -12.34 -35.73
C ALA A 73 31.47 -11.84 -35.40
N TRP A 74 31.63 -10.52 -35.23
CA TRP A 74 32.89 -9.90 -34.83
C TRP A 74 33.35 -10.37 -33.44
N CYS A 75 32.45 -10.43 -32.45
CA CYS A 75 32.79 -10.94 -31.12
C CYS A 75 33.30 -12.38 -31.17
N THR A 76 32.66 -13.22 -31.99
CA THR A 76 33.04 -14.63 -32.16
C THR A 76 34.43 -14.77 -32.78
N GLN A 77 34.76 -13.95 -33.78
CA GLN A 77 36.06 -13.98 -34.45
C GLN A 77 37.21 -13.47 -33.57
N ASN A 78 36.93 -12.51 -32.68
CA ASN A 78 37.95 -11.86 -31.87
C ASN A 78 38.03 -12.39 -30.42
N GLY A 79 37.31 -13.47 -30.10
CA GLY A 79 37.33 -14.05 -28.75
C GLY A 79 36.70 -13.17 -27.67
N VAL A 80 35.89 -12.16 -28.07
CA VAL A 80 35.15 -11.30 -27.15
C VAL A 80 33.89 -12.04 -26.70
N HIS A 81 33.57 -11.97 -25.40
CA HIS A 81 32.39 -12.63 -24.84
C HIS A 81 31.12 -12.22 -25.60
N ARG A 82 30.39 -13.23 -26.11
CA ARG A 82 29.18 -13.00 -26.89
C ARG A 82 28.04 -12.57 -25.95
N PHE A 83 27.46 -11.40 -26.22
CA PHE A 83 26.27 -10.98 -25.50
C PHE A 83 25.07 -11.85 -25.91
N PRO A 84 24.20 -12.25 -24.96
CA PRO A 84 22.99 -12.98 -25.30
C PRO A 84 22.13 -12.16 -26.25
N THR A 85 21.55 -12.81 -27.27
CA THR A 85 20.65 -12.15 -28.21
C THR A 85 19.47 -11.55 -27.44
N PRO A 86 19.19 -10.24 -27.54
CA PRO A 86 18.03 -9.64 -26.92
C PRO A 86 16.77 -10.36 -27.40
N LYS A 87 15.96 -10.87 -26.47
CA LYS A 87 14.68 -11.51 -26.82
C LYS A 87 13.82 -10.50 -27.59
N SER A 88 13.22 -10.92 -28.69
CA SER A 88 12.30 -10.09 -29.49
C SER A 88 11.31 -9.40 -28.57
N SER A 89 11.29 -8.07 -28.59
CA SER A 89 10.42 -7.29 -27.71
C SER A 89 8.95 -7.54 -28.03
N LEU A 90 8.14 -7.70 -26.99
CA LEU A 90 6.69 -7.85 -27.09
C LEU A 90 6.10 -6.68 -27.89
N ASN A 91 5.30 -6.99 -28.93
CA ASN A 91 4.61 -5.98 -29.73
C ASN A 91 3.15 -5.85 -29.26
N LYS A 92 2.60 -4.63 -29.24
CA LYS A 92 1.20 -4.32 -28.96
C LYS A 92 0.23 -5.22 -29.73
N PHE A 93 0.51 -5.55 -30.99
CA PHE A 93 -0.35 -6.44 -31.79
C PHE A 93 -0.43 -7.87 -31.20
N GLN A 94 0.69 -8.39 -30.69
CA GLN A 94 0.72 -9.70 -30.03
C GLN A 94 -0.13 -9.67 -28.75
N VAL A 95 -0.03 -8.60 -27.97
CA VAL A 95 -0.85 -8.42 -26.75
C VAL A 95 -2.34 -8.34 -27.09
N LEU A 96 -2.72 -7.58 -28.11
CA LEU A 96 -4.12 -7.47 -28.54
C LEU A 96 -4.70 -8.82 -29.01
N LYS A 97 -3.88 -9.67 -29.63
CA LYS A 97 -4.28 -11.04 -29.97
C LYS A 97 -4.55 -11.86 -28.70
N ILE A 98 -3.64 -11.83 -27.72
CA ILE A 98 -3.82 -12.51 -26.44
C ILE A 98 -5.10 -12.02 -25.73
N LEU A 99 -5.36 -10.70 -25.73
CA LEU A 99 -6.56 -10.12 -25.15
C LEU A 99 -7.85 -10.54 -25.86
N LYS A 100 -7.81 -10.80 -27.17
CA LYS A 100 -8.95 -11.33 -27.91
C LYS A 100 -9.25 -12.77 -27.49
N ASP A 101 -8.20 -13.58 -27.28
CA ASP A 101 -8.32 -14.98 -26.87
C ASP A 101 -8.82 -15.13 -25.42
N LEU A 102 -8.67 -14.10 -24.56
CA LEU A 102 -9.25 -14.09 -23.20
C LEU A 102 -10.78 -14.20 -23.16
N LYS A 103 -11.46 -13.93 -24.28
CA LYS A 103 -12.91 -14.07 -24.39
C LYS A 103 -13.37 -15.53 -24.43
N ASP A 104 -12.48 -16.45 -24.79
CA ASP A 104 -12.74 -17.88 -24.76
C ASP A 104 -12.53 -18.43 -23.34
N PRO A 105 -13.57 -18.93 -22.65
CA PRO A 105 -13.45 -19.48 -21.30
C PRO A 105 -12.41 -20.60 -21.18
N ASN A 106 -12.18 -21.39 -22.25
CA ASN A 106 -11.25 -22.52 -22.22
C ASN A 106 -9.78 -22.08 -22.26
N LEU A 107 -9.50 -20.92 -22.85
CA LEU A 107 -8.15 -20.38 -23.01
C LEU A 107 -7.83 -19.30 -21.95
N GLN A 108 -8.85 -18.78 -21.28
CA GLN A 108 -8.76 -17.62 -20.41
C GLN A 108 -7.66 -17.74 -19.35
N LEU A 109 -7.64 -18.81 -18.55
CA LEU A 109 -6.62 -19.01 -17.51
C LEU A 109 -5.21 -19.06 -18.09
N MET A 110 -5.01 -19.84 -19.17
CA MET A 110 -3.72 -19.96 -19.85
C MET A 110 -3.22 -18.61 -20.37
N LYS A 111 -4.12 -17.78 -20.92
CA LYS A 111 -3.80 -16.46 -21.45
C LYS A 111 -3.50 -15.44 -20.36
N ILE A 112 -4.18 -15.49 -19.21
CA ILE A 112 -3.83 -14.65 -18.04
C ILE A 112 -2.44 -15.01 -17.53
N MET A 113 -2.12 -16.31 -17.42
CA MET A 113 -0.79 -16.78 -17.01
C MET A 113 0.29 -16.36 -18.02
N GLU A 114 0.00 -16.41 -19.33
CA GLU A 114 0.89 -15.91 -20.39
C GLU A 114 1.18 -14.42 -20.22
N LEU A 115 0.16 -13.59 -19.98
CA LEU A 115 0.32 -12.16 -19.73
C LEU A 115 1.17 -11.88 -18.48
N LYS A 116 0.96 -12.65 -17.40
CA LYS A 116 1.78 -12.55 -16.18
C LYS A 116 3.23 -12.90 -16.43
N PHE A 117 3.49 -14.00 -17.15
CA PHE A 117 4.84 -14.39 -17.53
C PHE A 117 5.53 -13.34 -18.41
N LEU A 118 4.78 -12.70 -19.31
CA LEU A 118 5.31 -11.60 -20.12
C LEU A 118 5.64 -10.38 -19.25
N ALA A 119 4.77 -10.02 -18.30
CA ALA A 119 4.97 -8.91 -17.38
C ALA A 119 6.17 -9.11 -16.46
N SER A 120 6.45 -10.35 -16.02
CA SER A 120 7.57 -10.65 -15.12
C SER A 120 8.94 -10.67 -15.80
N GLN A 121 9.01 -10.65 -17.14
CA GLN A 121 10.29 -10.77 -17.86
C GLN A 121 11.10 -9.48 -17.93
N ASN A 122 10.46 -8.32 -18.09
CA ASN A 122 11.13 -7.02 -18.12
C ASN A 122 10.11 -5.85 -18.04
N GLU A 123 10.58 -4.67 -17.64
CA GLU A 123 9.77 -3.44 -17.54
C GLU A 123 9.19 -2.98 -18.88
N ARG A 124 9.86 -3.30 -20.00
CA ARG A 124 9.41 -2.94 -21.34
C ARG A 124 8.13 -3.68 -21.74
N ASN A 125 8.05 -4.97 -21.41
CA ASN A 125 6.84 -5.76 -21.56
C ASN A 125 5.74 -5.19 -20.68
N LYS A 126 6.03 -4.79 -19.43
CA LYS A 126 5.02 -4.16 -18.56
C LYS A 126 4.43 -2.91 -19.19
N LYS A 127 5.28 -1.99 -19.69
CA LYS A 127 4.82 -0.79 -20.40
C LYS A 127 3.98 -1.13 -21.64
N CYS A 128 4.41 -2.11 -22.44
CA CYS A 128 3.66 -2.56 -23.62
C CYS A 128 2.27 -3.12 -23.24
N LEU A 129 2.19 -3.96 -22.20
CA LEU A 129 0.95 -4.54 -21.68
C LEU A 129 0.01 -3.46 -21.13
N LEU A 130 0.55 -2.47 -20.42
CA LEU A 130 -0.19 -1.31 -19.91
C LEU A 130 -0.80 -0.47 -21.05
N GLN A 131 0.00 -0.15 -22.07
CA GLN A 131 -0.44 0.60 -23.27
C GLN A 131 -1.43 -0.19 -24.13
N ALA A 132 -1.37 -1.52 -24.11
CA ALA A 132 -2.32 -2.39 -24.78
C ALA A 132 -3.65 -2.55 -24.04
N GLY A 133 -3.76 -2.07 -22.79
CA GLY A 133 -5.01 -2.09 -22.02
C GLY A 133 -5.24 -3.35 -21.18
N VAL A 134 -4.18 -4.09 -20.84
CA VAL A 134 -4.29 -5.34 -20.05
C VAL A 134 -4.94 -5.12 -18.69
N SER A 135 -4.63 -4.02 -17.99
CA SER A 135 -5.26 -3.70 -16.69
C SER A 135 -6.78 -3.61 -16.79
N ASN A 136 -7.31 -2.99 -17.85
CA ASN A 136 -8.75 -2.87 -18.04
C ASN A 136 -9.38 -4.23 -18.33
N ALA A 137 -8.71 -5.07 -19.12
CA ALA A 137 -9.18 -6.42 -19.38
C ALA A 137 -9.22 -7.27 -18.11
N MET A 138 -8.22 -7.15 -17.22
CA MET A 138 -8.21 -7.87 -15.94
C MET A 138 -9.32 -7.38 -15.00
N ILE A 139 -9.56 -6.07 -14.93
CA ILE A 139 -10.64 -5.51 -14.11
C ILE A 139 -12.01 -5.97 -14.61
N LEU A 140 -12.24 -5.93 -15.93
CA LEU A 140 -13.48 -6.46 -16.54
C LEU A 140 -13.65 -7.96 -16.29
N PHE A 141 -12.56 -8.73 -16.33
CA PHE A 141 -12.57 -10.14 -15.99
C PHE A 141 -12.99 -10.36 -14.52
N LEU A 142 -12.37 -9.65 -13.57
CA LEU A 142 -12.73 -9.73 -12.15
C LEU A 142 -14.20 -9.38 -11.89
N LEU A 143 -14.70 -8.31 -12.51
CA LEU A 143 -16.12 -7.93 -12.45
C LEU A 143 -17.05 -9.00 -13.04
N THR A 144 -16.61 -9.69 -14.10
CA THR A 144 -17.37 -10.80 -14.69
C THR A 144 -17.43 -11.99 -13.75
N CYS A 145 -16.31 -12.34 -13.11
CA CYS A 145 -16.24 -13.38 -12.09
C CYS A 145 -17.15 -13.06 -10.89
N PHE A 146 -17.14 -11.81 -10.42
CA PHE A 146 -18.03 -11.34 -9.37
C PHE A 146 -19.51 -11.56 -9.70
N ARG A 147 -19.96 -11.11 -10.88
CA ARG A 147 -21.36 -11.24 -11.32
C ARG A 147 -21.79 -12.70 -11.45
N LYS A 148 -20.85 -13.59 -11.77
CA LYS A 148 -21.10 -15.04 -11.88
C LYS A 148 -20.93 -15.79 -10.55
N GLY A 149 -20.43 -15.14 -9.49
CA GLY A 149 -20.03 -15.80 -8.24
C GLY A 149 -18.91 -16.84 -8.42
N GLN A 150 -18.10 -16.72 -9.47
CA GLN A 150 -17.08 -17.70 -9.84
C GLN A 150 -15.73 -17.29 -9.24
N PHE A 151 -15.23 -18.09 -8.31
CA PHE A 151 -13.91 -17.91 -7.71
C PHE A 151 -12.98 -19.05 -8.15
N ASP A 152 -12.02 -18.74 -9.01
CA ASP A 152 -11.07 -19.71 -9.56
C ASP A 152 -9.64 -19.16 -9.58
N LYS A 153 -8.69 -19.98 -10.05
CA LYS A 153 -7.28 -19.59 -10.20
C LYS A 153 -7.10 -18.37 -11.12
N GLY A 154 -8.03 -18.11 -12.05
CA GLY A 154 -7.97 -16.93 -12.90
C GLY A 154 -8.06 -15.63 -12.10
N VAL A 155 -8.89 -15.61 -11.05
CA VAL A 155 -9.03 -14.45 -10.14
C VAL A 155 -7.69 -14.15 -9.44
N GLU A 156 -7.03 -15.18 -8.92
CA GLU A 156 -5.70 -15.05 -8.31
C GLU A 156 -4.67 -14.47 -9.28
N GLU A 157 -4.58 -15.03 -10.48
CA GLU A 157 -3.60 -14.61 -11.48
C GLU A 157 -3.89 -13.18 -11.99
N ALA A 158 -5.16 -12.81 -12.14
CA ALA A 158 -5.56 -11.47 -12.54
C ALA A 158 -5.22 -10.41 -11.47
N LEU A 159 -5.46 -10.71 -10.19
CA LEU A 159 -5.09 -9.81 -9.08
C LEU A 159 -3.58 -9.66 -8.97
N SER A 160 -2.85 -10.77 -9.05
CA SER A 160 -1.38 -10.76 -9.06
C SER A 160 -0.83 -9.93 -10.22
N LEU A 161 -1.47 -10.00 -11.39
CA LEU A 161 -1.07 -9.25 -12.58
C LEU A 161 -1.35 -7.75 -12.43
N LEU A 162 -2.47 -7.37 -11.81
CA LEU A 162 -2.80 -5.97 -11.55
C LEU A 162 -1.85 -5.31 -10.56
N GLU A 163 -1.36 -6.04 -9.57
CA GLU A 163 -0.35 -5.55 -8.63
C GLU A 163 0.98 -5.17 -9.31
N LEU A 164 1.36 -5.88 -10.37
CA LEU A 164 2.58 -5.59 -11.14
C LEU A 164 2.53 -4.27 -11.92
N PHE A 165 1.36 -3.68 -12.11
CA PHE A 165 1.10 -2.67 -13.14
C PHE A 165 0.88 -1.23 -12.65
N ASP A 166 0.87 -0.98 -11.33
CA ASP A 166 0.48 0.32 -10.72
C ASP A 166 -0.60 1.07 -11.52
N VAL A 167 -1.86 0.72 -11.26
CA VAL A 167 -3.00 1.20 -12.07
C VAL A 167 -3.02 2.74 -12.11
N PRO A 168 -2.97 3.36 -13.32
CA PRO A 168 -3.02 4.81 -13.49
C PRO A 168 -4.25 5.45 -12.83
N GLU A 169 -4.08 6.63 -12.25
CA GLU A 169 -5.12 7.33 -11.48
C GLU A 169 -6.36 7.66 -12.33
N GLU A 170 -6.14 8.07 -13.58
CA GLU A 170 -7.22 8.40 -14.53
C GLU A 170 -8.13 7.20 -14.76
N LYS A 171 -7.56 5.99 -14.80
CA LYS A 171 -8.32 4.76 -14.97
C LYS A 171 -9.12 4.40 -13.71
N ILE A 172 -8.55 4.63 -12.52
CA ILE A 172 -9.25 4.41 -11.25
C ILE A 172 -10.47 5.34 -11.14
N LYS A 173 -10.33 6.61 -11.55
CA LYS A 173 -11.46 7.56 -11.57
C LYS A 173 -12.59 7.07 -12.47
N VAL A 174 -12.29 6.70 -13.72
CA VAL A 174 -13.29 6.17 -14.66
C VAL A 174 -13.99 4.93 -14.12
N LEU A 175 -13.27 4.02 -13.44
CA LEU A 175 -13.87 2.82 -12.85
C LEU A 175 -14.82 3.12 -11.69
N LEU A 176 -14.64 4.26 -11.01
CA LEU A 176 -15.42 4.65 -9.84
C LEU A 176 -16.52 5.66 -10.17
N GLU A 177 -16.52 6.30 -11.33
CA GLU A 177 -17.41 7.43 -11.62
C GLU A 177 -18.91 7.08 -11.62
N GLU A 178 -19.29 5.83 -11.90
CA GLU A 178 -20.71 5.43 -11.96
C GLU A 178 -21.11 4.28 -11.03
N ASN A 179 -20.18 3.43 -10.56
CA ASN A 179 -20.53 2.30 -9.69
C ASN A 179 -19.34 1.80 -8.84
N ASP A 180 -19.62 1.35 -7.62
CA ASP A 180 -18.66 0.72 -6.70
C ASP A 180 -18.40 -0.77 -6.98
N GLN A 181 -18.78 -1.30 -8.16
CA GLN A 181 -18.70 -2.76 -8.42
C GLN A 181 -17.30 -3.33 -8.21
N ILE A 182 -16.24 -2.54 -8.43
CA ILE A 182 -14.88 -3.00 -8.17
C ILE A 182 -14.60 -3.11 -6.67
N LEU A 183 -15.10 -2.19 -5.85
CA LEU A 183 -15.00 -2.28 -4.39
C LEU A 183 -15.84 -3.44 -3.86
N ASP A 184 -17.03 -3.67 -4.42
CA ASP A 184 -17.88 -4.81 -4.09
C ASP A 184 -17.21 -6.13 -4.48
N ASN A 185 -16.60 -6.21 -5.66
CA ASN A 185 -15.85 -7.37 -6.11
C ASN A 185 -14.65 -7.66 -5.19
N LEU A 186 -13.85 -6.65 -4.84
CA LEU A 186 -12.73 -6.84 -3.94
C LEU A 186 -13.20 -7.24 -2.55
N THR A 187 -14.26 -6.63 -2.03
CA THR A 187 -14.88 -7.02 -0.76
C THR A 187 -15.33 -8.49 -0.81
N TRP A 188 -15.96 -8.92 -1.90
CA TRP A 188 -16.35 -10.32 -2.10
C TRP A 188 -15.16 -11.27 -2.15
N VAL A 189 -14.12 -10.96 -2.93
CA VAL A 189 -12.88 -11.74 -3.00
C VAL A 189 -12.25 -11.90 -1.61
N LEU A 190 -12.22 -10.81 -0.84
CA LEU A 190 -11.66 -10.78 0.51
C LEU A 190 -12.48 -11.60 1.52
N GLY A 191 -13.80 -11.66 1.33
CA GLY A 191 -14.74 -12.44 2.15
C GLY A 191 -14.77 -13.93 1.83
N CYS A 192 -14.21 -14.38 0.70
CA CYS A 192 -14.18 -15.78 0.32
C CYS A 192 -13.28 -16.63 1.25
N GLU A 193 -13.86 -17.68 1.84
CA GLU A 193 -13.19 -18.65 2.70
C GLU A 193 -12.80 -19.92 1.93
N VAL A 194 -12.11 -19.77 0.80
CA VAL A 194 -11.66 -20.95 0.03
C VAL A 194 -10.32 -21.42 0.56
N GLU A 195 -10.31 -22.56 1.26
CA GLU A 195 -9.13 -23.20 1.89
C GLU A 195 -7.93 -23.38 0.93
N LYS A 196 -8.18 -23.45 -0.38
CA LYS A 196 -7.16 -23.64 -1.44
C LYS A 196 -6.41 -22.38 -1.88
N TYR A 197 -6.89 -21.16 -1.57
CA TYR A 197 -6.37 -19.90 -2.13
C TYR A 197 -6.02 -18.87 -1.03
N SER A 198 -5.39 -19.37 0.04
CA SER A 198 -5.73 -18.96 1.42
C SER A 198 -5.19 -17.62 1.91
N VAL A 199 -4.07 -17.10 1.38
CA VAL A 199 -3.43 -15.87 1.90
C VAL A 199 -2.95 -14.92 0.79
N ALA A 200 -2.34 -15.44 -0.28
CA ALA A 200 -1.79 -14.62 -1.36
C ALA A 200 -2.88 -13.80 -2.08
N VAL A 201 -4.02 -14.42 -2.40
CA VAL A 201 -5.15 -13.75 -3.05
C VAL A 201 -5.69 -12.61 -2.18
N LYS A 202 -5.84 -12.85 -0.88
CA LYS A 202 -6.27 -11.82 0.08
C LYS A 202 -5.26 -10.67 0.15
N SER A 203 -3.98 -10.99 0.17
CA SER A 203 -2.91 -9.97 0.12
C SER A 203 -3.03 -9.11 -1.15
N HIS A 204 -3.07 -9.71 -2.34
CA HIS A 204 -3.16 -8.98 -3.61
C HIS A 204 -4.46 -8.16 -3.71
N ALA A 205 -5.59 -8.70 -3.24
CA ALA A 205 -6.88 -8.00 -3.23
C ALA A 205 -6.87 -6.80 -2.27
N VAL A 206 -6.29 -6.92 -1.07
CA VAL A 206 -6.14 -5.78 -0.14
C VAL A 206 -5.19 -4.73 -0.73
N MET A 207 -4.11 -5.14 -1.39
CA MET A 207 -3.19 -4.22 -2.09
C MET A 207 -3.90 -3.41 -3.16
N LEU A 208 -4.69 -4.06 -4.02
CA LEU A 208 -5.46 -3.37 -5.05
C LEU A 208 -6.53 -2.45 -4.43
N LEU A 209 -7.22 -2.92 -3.39
CA LEU A 209 -8.20 -2.12 -2.64
C LEU A 209 -7.55 -0.86 -2.07
N ASN A 210 -6.35 -0.97 -1.49
CA ASN A 210 -5.62 0.18 -0.99
C ASN A 210 -5.24 1.16 -2.10
N THR A 211 -4.70 0.68 -3.23
CA THR A 211 -4.38 1.55 -4.37
C THR A 211 -5.60 2.35 -4.83
N ILE A 212 -6.78 1.72 -4.87
CA ILE A 212 -8.03 2.37 -5.23
C ILE A 212 -8.46 3.39 -4.17
N VAL A 213 -8.50 2.99 -2.89
CA VAL A 213 -8.98 3.84 -1.77
C VAL A 213 -8.07 5.05 -1.54
N GLN A 214 -6.75 4.92 -1.68
CA GLN A 214 -5.83 6.05 -1.53
C GLN A 214 -6.05 7.12 -2.62
N LYS A 215 -6.39 6.69 -3.83
CA LYS A 215 -6.65 7.55 -5.00
C LYS A 215 -8.13 7.93 -5.17
N ALA A 216 -9.02 7.48 -4.28
CA ALA A 216 -10.45 7.70 -4.36
C ALA A 216 -10.85 9.15 -4.05
N SER A 217 -11.88 9.65 -4.74
CA SER A 217 -12.47 10.97 -4.49
C SER A 217 -13.35 10.97 -3.25
N SER A 218 -13.66 12.16 -2.70
CA SER A 218 -14.57 12.30 -1.55
C SER A 218 -15.93 11.62 -1.78
N LYS A 219 -16.48 11.73 -2.99
CA LYS A 219 -17.75 11.08 -3.38
C LYS A 219 -17.70 9.55 -3.21
N VAL A 220 -16.57 8.92 -3.54
CA VAL A 220 -16.38 7.47 -3.38
C VAL A 220 -16.24 7.12 -1.90
N MET A 221 -15.51 7.94 -1.14
CA MET A 221 -15.32 7.72 0.29
C MET A 221 -16.61 7.84 1.10
N GLU A 222 -17.57 8.66 0.64
CA GLU A 222 -18.88 8.82 1.27
C GLU A 222 -19.83 7.64 1.02
N ARG A 223 -19.61 6.84 -0.03
CA ARG A 223 -20.47 5.72 -0.43
C ARG A 223 -19.92 4.34 -0.10
N LEU A 224 -18.79 4.26 0.61
CA LEU A 224 -18.24 3.00 1.12
C LEU A 224 -19.29 2.23 1.93
N LYS A 225 -19.33 0.90 1.75
CA LYS A 225 -20.35 0.02 2.33
C LYS A 225 -19.86 -0.65 3.62
N PRO A 226 -20.76 -0.96 4.58
CA PRO A 226 -20.40 -1.63 5.83
C PRO A 226 -19.71 -2.97 5.61
N GLN A 227 -20.16 -3.76 4.61
CA GLN A 227 -19.59 -5.07 4.30
C GLN A 227 -18.08 -5.02 4.02
N MET A 228 -17.59 -3.90 3.48
CA MET A 228 -16.16 -3.71 3.23
C MET A 228 -15.38 -3.65 4.56
N PHE A 229 -15.90 -2.91 5.55
CA PHE A 229 -15.27 -2.79 6.86
C PHE A 229 -15.38 -4.09 7.66
N GLU A 230 -16.53 -4.76 7.65
CA GLU A 230 -16.70 -6.10 8.24
C GLU A 230 -15.67 -7.09 7.68
N THR A 231 -15.48 -7.08 6.35
CA THR A 231 -14.52 -7.96 5.68
C THR A 231 -13.07 -7.62 6.04
N ILE A 232 -12.71 -6.33 6.10
CA ILE A 232 -11.37 -5.89 6.51
C ILE A 232 -11.09 -6.32 7.95
N VAL A 233 -12.03 -6.07 8.88
CA VAL A 233 -11.91 -6.48 10.29
C VAL A 233 -11.75 -8.00 10.40
N LYS A 234 -12.50 -8.77 9.62
CA LYS A 234 -12.36 -10.23 9.56
C LYS A 234 -10.97 -10.66 9.07
N ILE A 235 -10.39 -9.99 8.09
CA ILE A 235 -9.03 -10.30 7.59
C ILE A 235 -7.97 -10.00 8.65
N LEU A 236 -8.14 -8.90 9.37
CA LEU A 236 -7.27 -8.54 10.49
C LEU A 236 -7.27 -9.66 11.56
N ARG A 237 -8.42 -10.29 11.82
CA ARG A 237 -8.57 -11.43 12.74
C ARG A 237 -8.05 -12.77 12.18
N CYS A 238 -8.50 -13.16 10.99
CA CYS A 238 -8.24 -14.48 10.42
C CYS A 238 -6.81 -14.65 9.86
N GLY A 239 -6.02 -13.57 9.86
CA GLY A 239 -4.64 -13.57 9.42
C GLY A 239 -4.49 -13.34 7.92
N THR A 240 -3.48 -12.55 7.57
CA THR A 240 -2.94 -12.35 6.23
C THR A 240 -1.42 -12.17 6.35
N THR A 241 -0.72 -11.88 5.26
CA THR A 241 0.70 -11.48 5.34
C THR A 241 0.84 -10.21 6.20
N GLN A 242 1.98 -10.01 6.86
CA GLN A 242 2.23 -8.77 7.63
C GLN A 242 2.03 -7.52 6.76
N GLN A 243 2.46 -7.59 5.50
CA GLN A 243 2.23 -6.54 4.51
C GLN A 243 0.73 -6.36 4.22
N GLY A 244 -0.01 -7.43 3.96
CA GLY A 244 -1.46 -7.36 3.71
C GLY A 244 -2.22 -6.73 4.87
N MET A 245 -1.82 -7.03 6.11
CA MET A 245 -2.42 -6.43 7.30
C MET A 245 -2.10 -4.94 7.40
N LYS A 246 -0.82 -4.56 7.24
CA LYS A 246 -0.42 -3.14 7.21
C LYS A 246 -1.17 -2.36 6.13
N THR A 247 -1.35 -2.95 4.96
CA THR A 247 -2.12 -2.39 3.85
C THR A 247 -3.61 -2.23 4.22
N ALA A 248 -4.20 -3.22 4.90
CA ALA A 248 -5.56 -3.12 5.40
C ALA A 248 -5.72 -1.96 6.41
N LEU A 249 -4.74 -1.75 7.30
CA LEU A 249 -4.74 -0.60 8.21
C LEU A 249 -4.62 0.73 7.44
N HIS A 250 -3.84 0.81 6.37
CA HIS A 250 -3.78 2.01 5.52
C HIS A 250 -5.13 2.34 4.86
N VAL A 251 -5.89 1.32 4.42
CA VAL A 251 -7.26 1.50 3.93
C VAL A 251 -8.14 2.12 5.02
N MET A 252 -8.06 1.60 6.24
CA MET A 252 -8.84 2.10 7.38
C MET A 252 -8.43 3.53 7.77
N VAL A 253 -7.14 3.85 7.83
CA VAL A 253 -6.65 5.21 8.12
C VAL A 253 -7.18 6.22 7.10
N LYS A 254 -7.18 5.87 5.80
CA LYS A 254 -7.77 6.76 4.80
C LYS A 254 -9.27 6.92 5.08
N ALA A 255 -10.01 5.83 5.19
CA ALA A 255 -11.46 5.88 5.36
C ALA A 255 -11.93 6.55 6.66
N CYS A 256 -11.16 6.49 7.76
CA CYS A 256 -11.57 7.06 9.05
C CYS A 256 -11.60 8.59 9.08
N HIS A 257 -11.10 9.29 8.05
CA HIS A 257 -11.25 10.74 7.97
C HIS A 257 -12.73 11.16 7.82
N TRP A 258 -13.58 10.29 7.27
CA TRP A 258 -15.01 10.52 7.10
C TRP A 258 -15.82 10.01 8.29
N GLY A 259 -16.64 10.89 8.90
CA GLY A 259 -17.43 10.57 10.09
C GLY A 259 -18.34 9.35 9.92
N ARG A 260 -19.04 9.23 8.79
CA ARG A 260 -19.88 8.06 8.45
C ARG A 260 -19.08 6.76 8.51
N ASN A 261 -17.88 6.74 7.93
CA ASN A 261 -17.05 5.55 7.88
C ASN A 261 -16.52 5.16 9.27
N ARG A 262 -16.29 6.11 10.18
CA ARG A 262 -15.94 5.81 11.58
C ARG A 262 -17.05 5.00 12.25
N VAL A 263 -18.31 5.42 12.07
CA VAL A 263 -19.47 4.72 12.64
C VAL A 263 -19.55 3.30 12.08
N LEU A 264 -19.45 3.14 10.75
CA LEU A 264 -19.48 1.81 10.12
C LEU A 264 -18.34 0.90 10.60
N MET A 265 -17.13 1.43 10.81
CA MET A 265 -16.01 0.66 11.36
C MET A 265 -16.28 0.21 12.80
N VAL A 266 -16.84 1.08 13.64
CA VAL A 266 -17.22 0.75 15.02
C VAL A 266 -18.31 -0.33 15.03
N GLU A 267 -19.35 -0.19 14.21
CA GLU A 267 -20.41 -1.21 14.06
C GLU A 267 -19.86 -2.56 13.58
N SER A 268 -18.80 -2.54 12.75
CA SER A 268 -18.11 -3.74 12.28
C SER A 268 -17.20 -4.39 13.34
N GLY A 269 -17.14 -3.84 14.56
CA GLY A 269 -16.32 -4.36 15.66
C GLY A 269 -14.82 -4.02 15.55
N ALA A 270 -14.45 -3.02 14.75
CA ALA A 270 -13.04 -2.67 14.52
C ALA A 270 -12.30 -2.30 15.80
N VAL A 271 -12.96 -1.66 16.77
CA VAL A 271 -12.30 -1.24 18.02
C VAL A 271 -11.77 -2.45 18.79
N PHE A 272 -12.61 -3.48 18.97
CA PHE A 272 -12.21 -4.70 19.68
C PHE A 272 -11.07 -5.40 18.95
N GLU A 273 -11.18 -5.60 17.64
CA GLU A 273 -10.15 -6.35 16.91
C GLU A 273 -8.81 -5.63 16.87
N LEU A 274 -8.80 -4.31 16.72
CA LEU A 274 -7.56 -3.54 16.74
C LEU A 274 -6.83 -3.66 18.09
N ILE A 275 -7.58 -3.72 19.20
CA ILE A 275 -7.00 -3.90 20.53
C ILE A 275 -6.43 -5.32 20.67
N GLU A 276 -7.21 -6.36 20.35
CA GLU A 276 -6.78 -7.76 20.44
C GLU A 276 -5.54 -8.02 19.58
N ILE A 277 -5.53 -7.53 18.35
CA ILE A 277 -4.40 -7.69 17.42
C ILE A 277 -3.12 -7.05 17.97
N GLU A 278 -3.22 -5.87 18.58
CA GLU A 278 -2.07 -5.17 19.14
C GLU A 278 -1.56 -5.82 20.44
N LEU A 279 -2.44 -6.48 21.20
CA LEU A 279 -2.08 -7.27 22.39
C LEU A 279 -1.41 -8.61 22.02
N LEU A 280 -1.78 -9.23 20.90
CA LEU A 280 -1.38 -10.59 20.53
C LEU A 280 0.03 -10.75 19.89
N GLY A 281 0.98 -9.82 20.08
CA GLY A 281 2.37 -10.09 19.69
C GLY A 281 3.30 -8.88 19.52
N THR A 282 4.52 -9.14 19.06
CA THR A 282 5.51 -8.11 18.68
C THR A 282 5.14 -7.52 17.31
N ARG A 283 4.74 -6.25 17.30
CA ARG A 283 4.35 -5.54 16.08
C ARG A 283 5.46 -4.63 15.59
N GLU A 284 5.51 -4.45 14.27
CA GLU A 284 6.32 -3.40 13.67
C GLU A 284 5.83 -2.04 14.17
N LYS A 285 6.77 -1.15 14.49
CA LYS A 285 6.49 0.24 14.88
C LYS A 285 5.44 0.92 14.00
N SER A 286 5.54 0.73 12.67
CA SER A 286 4.62 1.34 11.71
C SER A 286 3.19 0.81 11.83
N THR A 287 3.00 -0.46 12.21
CA THR A 287 1.68 -1.06 12.38
C THR A 287 1.01 -0.49 13.63
N THR A 288 1.73 -0.41 14.75
CA THR A 288 1.20 0.18 15.99
C THR A 288 0.85 1.66 15.79
N GLU A 289 1.65 2.41 15.03
CA GLU A 289 1.32 3.80 14.66
C GLU A 289 -0.02 3.91 13.92
N LEU A 290 -0.25 3.06 12.92
CA LEU A 290 -1.53 3.02 12.18
C LEU A 290 -2.69 2.57 13.06
N THR A 291 -2.50 1.56 13.91
CA THR A 291 -3.53 1.08 14.83
C THR A 291 -3.98 2.18 15.80
N MET A 292 -3.02 2.89 16.40
CA MET A 292 -3.30 3.98 17.35
C MET A 292 -3.95 5.18 16.66
N GLU A 293 -3.58 5.47 15.40
CA GLU A 293 -4.26 6.45 14.56
C GLU A 293 -5.74 6.12 14.38
N ILE A 294 -6.04 4.88 14.00
CA ILE A 294 -7.42 4.42 13.77
C ILE A 294 -8.20 4.46 15.08
N LEU A 295 -7.66 3.89 16.17
CA LEU A 295 -8.31 3.89 17.48
C LEU A 295 -8.64 5.31 17.97
N PHE A 296 -7.73 6.27 17.78
CA PHE A 296 -8.00 7.67 18.06
C PHE A 296 -9.20 8.20 17.27
N HIS A 297 -9.25 7.96 15.96
CA HIS A 297 -10.37 8.39 15.14
C HIS A 297 -11.68 7.70 15.53
N LEU A 298 -11.68 6.40 15.84
CA LEU A 298 -12.88 5.69 16.28
C LEU A 298 -13.38 6.20 17.64
N CYS A 299 -12.48 6.51 18.57
CA CYS A 299 -12.81 7.11 19.87
C CYS A 299 -13.34 8.55 19.77
N SER A 300 -13.27 9.19 18.60
CA SER A 300 -13.96 10.48 18.39
C SER A 300 -15.50 10.32 18.39
N CYS A 301 -16.01 9.11 18.09
CA CYS A 301 -17.43 8.78 18.13
C CYS A 301 -17.83 8.19 19.50
N ALA A 302 -19.08 8.43 19.93
CA ALA A 302 -19.57 7.95 21.22
C ALA A 302 -19.55 6.42 21.35
N ASP A 303 -20.04 5.71 20.33
CA ASP A 303 -20.04 4.24 20.29
C ASP A 303 -18.62 3.66 20.29
N GLY A 304 -17.69 4.34 19.61
CA GLY A 304 -16.28 3.94 19.60
C GLY A 304 -15.65 4.04 20.98
N ARG A 305 -15.94 5.11 21.75
CA ARG A 305 -15.52 5.21 23.15
C ARG A 305 -16.16 4.14 24.03
N ALA A 306 -17.45 3.89 23.86
CA ALA A 306 -18.16 2.88 24.63
C ALA A 306 -17.56 1.48 24.40
N GLN A 307 -17.28 1.11 23.15
CA GLN A 307 -16.60 -0.15 22.83
C GLN A 307 -15.18 -0.21 23.39
N PHE A 308 -14.41 0.89 23.27
CA PHE A 308 -13.04 0.95 23.78
C PHE A 308 -12.99 0.73 25.29
N VAL A 309 -13.86 1.42 26.05
CA VAL A 309 -13.95 1.27 27.51
C VAL A 309 -14.44 -0.12 27.92
N ASN A 310 -15.32 -0.73 27.15
CA ASN A 310 -15.85 -2.06 27.45
C ASN A 310 -14.82 -3.18 27.22
N HIS A 311 -13.73 -2.90 26.50
CA HIS A 311 -12.67 -3.86 26.24
C HIS A 311 -11.68 -3.93 27.42
N LYS A 312 -11.61 -5.08 28.09
CA LYS A 312 -10.81 -5.29 29.32
C LYS A 312 -9.30 -5.05 29.17
N GLY A 313 -8.76 -5.19 27.96
CA GLY A 313 -7.34 -4.93 27.68
C GLY A 313 -7.02 -3.51 27.17
N ALA A 314 -8.00 -2.61 27.04
CA ALA A 314 -7.80 -1.35 26.34
C ALA A 314 -6.84 -0.39 27.06
N ILE A 315 -7.03 -0.19 28.38
CA ILE A 315 -6.16 0.68 29.16
C ILE A 315 -4.77 0.05 29.35
N ALA A 316 -4.70 -1.26 29.54
CA ALA A 316 -3.45 -2.01 29.55
C ALA A 316 -2.65 -1.79 28.27
N LEU A 317 -3.30 -1.91 27.10
CA LEU A 317 -2.66 -1.66 25.81
C LEU A 317 -2.05 -0.26 25.73
N LEU A 318 -2.82 0.79 26.02
CA LEU A 318 -2.33 2.17 25.99
C LEU A 318 -1.18 2.38 26.97
N THR A 319 -1.28 1.77 28.16
CA THR A 319 -0.27 1.89 29.20
C THR A 319 1.01 1.19 28.80
N GLU A 320 0.95 0.02 28.16
CA GLU A 320 2.14 -0.70 27.68
C GLU A 320 2.84 0.06 26.55
N ARG A 321 2.07 0.65 25.62
CA ARG A 321 2.60 1.26 24.38
C ARG A 321 3.10 2.71 24.54
N ILE A 322 2.67 3.43 25.58
CA ILE A 322 3.16 4.80 25.83
C ILE A 322 4.64 4.79 26.28
N PHE A 323 5.44 5.60 25.59
CA PHE A 323 6.91 5.73 25.64
C PHE A 323 7.72 4.53 25.15
N THR A 324 7.08 3.52 24.55
CA THR A 324 7.78 2.31 24.10
C THR A 324 7.87 2.17 22.58
N VAL A 325 7.08 2.94 21.82
CA VAL A 325 7.00 2.80 20.36
C VAL A 325 7.48 4.05 19.62
N SER A 326 6.78 5.17 19.75
CA SER A 326 7.13 6.42 19.08
C SER A 326 6.42 7.64 19.68
N LYS A 327 6.98 8.83 19.46
CA LYS A 327 6.37 10.09 19.90
C LYS A 327 4.98 10.32 19.31
N ALA A 328 4.74 9.84 18.08
CA ALA A 328 3.45 9.94 17.43
C ALA A 328 2.41 9.06 18.16
N VAL A 329 2.78 7.83 18.54
CA VAL A 329 1.95 6.94 19.35
C VAL A 329 1.66 7.56 20.71
N ASP A 330 2.66 8.14 21.39
CA ASP A 330 2.46 8.80 22.69
C ASP A 330 1.41 9.91 22.60
N GLY A 331 1.50 10.73 21.55
CA GLY A 331 0.50 11.77 21.27
C GLY A 331 -0.90 11.20 21.06
N ARG A 332 -1.03 10.13 20.27
CA ARG A 332 -2.32 9.48 20.02
C ARG A 332 -2.91 8.85 21.27
N ILE A 333 -2.09 8.21 22.11
CA ILE A 333 -2.53 7.61 23.37
C ILE A 333 -3.08 8.67 24.32
N VAL A 334 -2.36 9.79 24.52
CA VAL A 334 -2.82 10.88 25.39
C VAL A 334 -4.16 11.44 24.90
N LEU A 335 -4.34 11.56 23.58
CA LEU A 335 -5.58 12.03 23.01
C LEU A 335 -6.73 11.01 23.15
N ILE A 336 -6.46 9.71 22.97
CA ILE A 336 -7.45 8.65 23.23
C ILE A 336 -7.90 8.72 24.69
N LEU A 337 -6.95 8.80 25.64
CA LEU A 337 -7.25 8.92 27.07
C LEU A 337 -8.09 10.17 27.35
N SER A 338 -7.75 11.32 26.75
CA SER A 338 -8.53 12.55 26.91
C SER A 338 -9.97 12.40 26.40
N LEU A 339 -10.17 11.71 25.28
CA LEU A 339 -11.51 11.47 24.73
C LEU A 339 -12.32 10.53 25.62
N VAL A 340 -11.72 9.41 26.06
CA VAL A 340 -12.37 8.40 26.91
C VAL A 340 -12.70 8.94 28.30
N LEU A 341 -11.84 9.79 28.85
CA LEU A 341 -11.99 10.38 30.19
C LEU A 341 -12.79 11.68 30.20
N SER A 342 -13.25 12.16 29.04
CA SER A 342 -14.16 13.29 28.96
C SER A 342 -15.49 12.97 29.64
N THR A 343 -16.19 14.03 30.09
CA THR A 343 -17.31 14.02 31.06
C THR A 343 -18.51 13.10 30.73
N PHE A 344 -18.57 12.50 29.54
CA PHE A 344 -19.66 11.64 29.09
C PHE A 344 -19.26 10.15 28.92
N SER A 345 -17.99 9.79 29.15
CA SER A 345 -17.50 8.41 28.93
C SER A 345 -16.64 7.84 30.08
N ALA A 346 -16.19 8.69 31.01
CA ALA A 346 -15.40 8.26 32.15
C ALA A 346 -16.24 7.41 33.12
N THR A 347 -16.07 6.09 33.08
CA THR A 347 -16.56 5.20 34.13
C THR A 347 -15.52 5.18 35.24
N ARG A 348 -15.95 5.24 36.51
CA ARG A 348 -15.06 5.15 37.69
C ARG A 348 -14.07 3.97 37.58
N ALA A 349 -14.52 2.85 37.02
CA ALA A 349 -13.70 1.68 36.74
C ALA A 349 -12.46 1.96 35.87
N VAL A 350 -12.59 2.79 34.83
CA VAL A 350 -11.46 3.14 33.94
C VAL A 350 -10.40 3.94 34.68
N VAL A 351 -10.84 4.87 35.53
CA VAL A 351 -9.94 5.74 36.31
C VAL A 351 -9.19 4.93 37.37
N GLU A 352 -9.86 3.95 37.98
CA GLU A 352 -9.26 2.99 38.92
C GLU A 352 -8.26 2.07 38.20
N GLU A 353 -8.63 1.48 37.06
CA GLU A 353 -7.76 0.63 36.23
C GLU A 353 -6.49 1.38 35.79
N MET A 354 -6.60 2.65 35.37
CA MET A 354 -5.45 3.49 35.03
C MET A 354 -4.46 3.67 36.19
N ALA A 355 -4.96 3.69 37.43
CA ALA A 355 -4.11 3.82 38.61
C ALA A 355 -3.39 2.50 38.89
N GLU A 356 -4.10 1.37 38.80
CA GLU A 356 -3.56 0.03 39.01
C GLU A 356 -2.48 -0.34 37.97
N LEU A 357 -2.69 0.04 36.72
CA LEU A 357 -1.76 -0.25 35.62
C LEU A 357 -0.58 0.74 35.54
N GLY A 358 -0.59 1.81 36.34
CA GLY A 358 0.46 2.83 36.36
C GLY A 358 0.40 3.84 35.21
N THR A 359 -0.73 3.95 34.51
CA THR A 359 -0.95 4.94 33.45
C THR A 359 -0.77 6.36 33.99
N VAL A 360 -1.28 6.62 35.20
CA VAL A 360 -1.22 7.94 35.85
C VAL A 360 0.23 8.38 36.08
N SER A 361 1.10 7.46 36.51
CA SER A 361 2.53 7.72 36.70
C SER A 361 3.24 8.01 35.37
N LYS A 362 2.82 7.38 34.27
CA LYS A 362 3.32 7.69 32.92
C LYS A 362 2.87 9.08 32.46
N LEU A 363 1.61 9.47 32.70
CA LEU A 363 1.12 10.83 32.40
C LEU A 363 1.85 11.90 33.21
N CYS A 364 2.12 11.64 34.50
CA CYS A 364 2.90 12.56 35.32
C CYS A 364 4.31 12.76 34.74
N ARG A 365 4.98 11.68 34.29
CA ARG A 365 6.27 11.77 33.61
C ARG A 365 6.19 12.61 32.33
N LEU A 366 5.13 12.45 31.55
CA LEU A 366 4.90 13.23 30.32
C LEU A 366 4.87 14.74 30.59
N VAL A 367 4.19 15.16 31.66
CA VAL A 367 4.03 16.58 32.01
C VAL A 367 5.34 17.19 32.53
N HIS A 368 6.14 16.42 33.29
CA HIS A 368 7.36 16.93 33.93
C HIS A 368 8.60 16.91 33.03
N HIS A 369 8.66 16.08 31.98
CA HIS A 369 9.78 16.10 31.05
C HIS A 369 9.72 17.32 30.13
N SER A 370 10.80 18.12 30.08
CA SER A 370 10.86 19.43 29.41
C SER A 370 10.84 19.34 27.88
N ASP A 371 11.51 18.36 27.25
CA ASP A 371 11.95 18.51 25.86
C ASP A 371 11.35 17.58 24.80
N ASP A 372 10.54 16.57 25.16
CA ASP A 372 10.21 15.50 24.19
C ASP A 372 8.84 15.59 23.51
N HIS A 373 7.86 16.28 24.08
CA HIS A 373 6.48 16.36 23.56
C HIS A 373 5.98 17.81 23.50
N GLY A 374 5.18 18.14 22.48
CA GLY A 374 4.62 19.48 22.29
C GLY A 374 3.74 19.93 23.47
N THR A 375 3.72 21.24 23.74
CA THR A 375 2.98 21.88 24.84
C THR A 375 1.52 21.43 24.92
N TYR A 376 0.85 21.32 23.78
CA TYR A 376 -0.52 20.84 23.68
C TYR A 376 -0.77 19.47 24.33
N LEU A 377 0.14 18.50 24.17
CA LEU A 377 -0.01 17.17 24.75
C LEU A 377 0.18 17.20 26.28
N LYS A 378 1.08 18.04 26.77
CA LYS A 378 1.29 18.23 28.22
C LYS A 378 0.06 18.87 28.86
N ASP A 379 -0.57 19.82 28.18
CA ASP A 379 -1.80 20.47 28.67
C ASP A 379 -2.96 19.46 28.73
N LYS A 380 -3.11 18.60 27.71
CA LYS A 380 -4.11 17.52 27.73
C LYS A 380 -3.84 16.50 28.84
N ALA A 381 -2.60 16.10 29.05
CA ALA A 381 -2.24 15.22 30.17
C ALA A 381 -2.54 15.89 31.53
N ARG A 382 -2.28 17.20 31.66
CA ARG A 382 -2.60 17.95 32.89
C ARG A 382 -4.11 18.03 33.14
N GLU A 383 -4.90 18.26 32.10
CA GLU A 383 -6.37 18.26 32.16
C GLU A 383 -6.91 16.91 32.65
N ILE A 384 -6.40 15.80 32.13
CA ILE A 384 -6.74 14.45 32.59
C ILE A 384 -6.39 14.28 34.07
N LEU A 385 -5.16 14.65 34.45
CA LEU A 385 -4.66 14.53 35.82
C LEU A 385 -5.48 15.35 36.82
N GLY A 386 -5.81 16.59 36.47
CA GLY A 386 -6.60 17.49 37.31
C GLY A 386 -8.05 17.06 37.46
N SER A 387 -8.70 16.65 36.37
CA SER A 387 -10.14 16.32 36.36
C SER A 387 -10.49 15.11 37.24
N HIS A 388 -9.57 14.17 37.40
CA HIS A 388 -9.79 12.90 38.11
C HIS A 388 -8.91 12.74 39.37
N ALA A 389 -8.21 13.80 39.78
CA ALA A 389 -7.29 13.81 40.92
C ALA A 389 -7.89 13.27 42.23
N ASN A 390 -9.18 13.52 42.47
CA ASN A 390 -9.87 13.08 43.68
C ASN A 390 -9.94 11.54 43.79
N VAL A 391 -9.99 10.82 42.66
CA VAL A 391 -10.01 9.35 42.64
C VAL A 391 -8.61 8.79 42.94
N TRP A 392 -7.57 9.47 42.47
CA TRP A 392 -6.19 9.01 42.59
C TRP A 392 -5.47 9.41 43.88
N LYS A 393 -6.04 10.33 44.66
CA LYS A 393 -5.46 10.86 45.91
C LYS A 393 -5.03 9.79 46.91
N TYR A 394 -5.65 8.61 46.88
CA TYR A 394 -5.37 7.50 47.78
C TYR A 394 -4.69 6.31 47.08
N SER A 395 -4.27 6.46 45.82
CA SER A 395 -3.62 5.37 45.10
C SER A 395 -2.19 5.17 45.60
N PRO A 396 -1.79 3.94 45.98
CA PRO A 396 -0.45 3.65 46.50
C PRO A 396 0.67 3.90 45.47
N CYS A 397 0.31 4.01 44.18
CA CYS A 397 1.25 4.15 43.07
C CYS A 397 1.68 5.59 42.78
N ILE A 398 1.08 6.60 43.45
CA ILE A 398 1.29 8.02 43.16
C ILE A 398 1.53 8.79 44.47
N SER A 399 2.58 9.60 44.53
CA SER A 399 2.82 10.46 45.69
C SER A 399 1.79 11.60 45.73
N ASP A 400 1.16 11.82 46.89
CA ASP A 400 0.14 12.86 47.12
C ASP A 400 0.61 14.27 46.69
N HIS A 401 1.93 14.53 46.75
CA HIS A 401 2.53 15.77 46.27
C HIS A 401 2.34 15.99 44.75
N VAL A 402 2.42 14.94 43.94
CA VAL A 402 2.33 15.03 42.46
C VAL A 402 0.90 15.26 42.01
N ILE A 403 -0.10 14.77 42.74
CA ILE A 403 -1.51 15.01 42.40
C ILE A 403 -1.91 16.45 42.77
N ARG A 404 -1.46 16.94 43.92
CA ARG A 404 -1.76 18.30 44.40
C ARG A 404 -1.23 19.42 43.48
N THR A 405 -0.18 19.15 42.70
CA THR A 405 0.32 20.11 41.70
C THR A 405 -0.62 20.29 40.51
N PHE A 406 -1.56 19.36 40.27
CA PHE A 406 -2.47 19.40 39.12
C PHE A 406 -3.92 19.76 39.49
N THR A 407 -4.25 19.83 40.78
CA THR A 407 -5.57 20.27 41.28
C THR A 407 -5.68 21.78 41.51
N ARG A 408 -4.59 22.53 41.31
CA ARG A 408 -4.55 23.99 41.46
C ARG A 408 -4.56 24.65 40.08
N SER A 409 -5.74 24.72 39.47
CA SER A 409 -6.05 25.63 38.36
C SER A 409 -7.53 25.95 38.37
#